data_AF-A0AAP4UCS6-F1
#
_entry.id   AF-A0AAP4UCS6-F1
#
_cell.length_a   1.000
_cell.length_b   1.000
_cell.length_c   1.000
_cell.angle_alpha   90.00
_cell.angle_beta   90.00
_cell.angle_gamma   90.00
#
_symmetry.space_group_name_H-M   'P 1'
#
loop_
_entity.id
_entity.type
_entity.pdbx_description
1 polymer ?
#
loop_
_entity_poly.entity_id
_entity_poly.type
_entity_poly.pdbx_seq_one_letter_code
_entity_poly.pdbx_strand_id
1 'polypeptide(L)'
;MVFINKITHQKGFSLIELVTTILIVGIIAVFVLPKLLPESSYSAHALRNEFISELRHVQIKALNNSDRCYRISVFSDGYQLSTYQHNINNVFAGCIDAQLIRTEVKQDFSSGAIIELASNGNTDFTMDFDNLGRANLGCNGACFVVKADETLNIAMESEGYVHAL
;
A
#
# COMPACT_ATOMS: atom_id res chain seq x y z
N MET A 1 -67.18 14.14 -41.80
CA MET A 1 -65.79 14.13 -41.30
C MET A 1 -65.47 12.69 -40.91
N VAL A 2 -64.78 11.94 -41.78
CA VAL A 2 -64.44 10.54 -41.54
C VAL A 2 -63.13 10.51 -40.74
N PHE A 3 -63.18 9.99 -39.51
CA PHE A 3 -61.98 9.77 -38.70
C PHE A 3 -61.30 8.49 -39.18
N ILE A 4 -60.19 8.64 -39.90
CA ILE A 4 -59.29 7.53 -40.25
C ILE A 4 -58.49 7.20 -39.00
N ASN A 5 -58.79 6.07 -38.36
CA ASN A 5 -58.03 5.58 -37.22
C ASN A 5 -56.71 4.99 -37.73
N LYS A 6 -55.59 5.66 -37.44
CA LYS A 6 -54.24 5.22 -37.85
C LYS A 6 -53.77 4.13 -36.89
N ILE A 7 -53.90 2.86 -37.28
CA ILE A 7 -53.39 1.73 -36.51
C ILE A 7 -51.86 1.82 -36.47
N THR A 8 -51.30 2.14 -35.31
CA THR A 8 -49.86 2.12 -35.08
C THR A 8 -49.40 0.67 -34.93
N HIS A 9 -48.68 0.17 -35.93
CA HIS A 9 -48.05 -1.16 -35.86
C HIS A 9 -47.00 -1.15 -34.75
N GLN A 10 -47.28 -1.79 -33.62
CA GLN A 10 -46.27 -2.11 -32.62
C GLN A 10 -45.36 -3.18 -33.24
N LYS A 11 -44.12 -2.80 -33.60
CA LYS A 11 -43.10 -3.75 -34.02
C LYS A 11 -42.65 -4.53 -32.79
N GLY A 12 -43.28 -5.69 -32.56
CA GLY A 12 -42.81 -6.65 -31.56
C GLY A 12 -41.50 -7.29 -32.01
N PHE A 13 -40.63 -7.58 -31.04
CA PHE A 13 -39.44 -8.41 -31.26
C PHE A 13 -39.87 -9.83 -31.61
N SER A 14 -39.19 -10.48 -32.56
CA SER A 14 -39.43 -11.91 -32.81
C SER A 14 -38.82 -12.76 -31.69
N LEU A 15 -39.36 -13.96 -31.46
CA LEU A 15 -38.84 -14.88 -30.45
C LEU A 15 -37.36 -15.19 -30.70
N ILE A 16 -36.98 -15.41 -31.96
CA ILE A 16 -35.60 -15.71 -32.33
C ILE A 16 -34.66 -14.53 -32.05
N GLU A 17 -35.11 -13.31 -32.32
CA GLU A 17 -34.33 -12.09 -32.07
C GLU A 17 -34.12 -11.83 -30.58
N LEU A 18 -35.12 -12.16 -29.75
CA LEU A 18 -34.97 -12.12 -28.30
C LEU A 18 -33.96 -13.16 -27.81
N VAL A 19 -34.03 -14.39 -28.33
CA VAL A 19 -33.13 -15.48 -27.91
C VAL A 19 -31.69 -15.18 -28.31
N THR A 20 -31.44 -14.66 -29.52
CA THR A 20 -30.08 -14.34 -29.95
C THR A 20 -29.50 -13.15 -29.20
N THR A 21 -30.31 -12.13 -28.87
CA THR A 21 -29.84 -10.97 -28.10
C THR A 21 -29.44 -11.35 -26.67
N ILE A 22 -30.24 -12.13 -25.94
CA ILE A 22 -29.85 -12.60 -24.59
C ILE A 22 -28.60 -13.49 -24.63
N LEU A 23 -28.41 -14.28 -25.70
CA LEU A 23 -27.24 -15.13 -25.88
C LEU A 23 -25.97 -14.29 -26.11
N ILE A 24 -26.05 -13.28 -26.98
CA ILE A 24 -24.95 -12.36 -27.25
C ILE A 24 -24.60 -11.56 -25.98
N VAL A 25 -25.59 -11.01 -25.27
CA VAL A 25 -25.38 -10.29 -24.00
C VAL A 25 -24.75 -11.22 -22.96
N GLY A 26 -25.19 -12.48 -22.89
CA GLY A 26 -24.61 -13.48 -21.98
C GLY A 26 -23.13 -13.74 -22.24
N ILE A 27 -22.73 -13.91 -23.50
CA ILE A 27 -21.31 -14.09 -23.87
C ILE A 27 -20.50 -12.85 -23.49
N ILE A 28 -20.97 -11.66 -23.84
CA ILE A 28 -20.26 -10.41 -23.53
C ILE A 28 -20.14 -10.20 -22.02
N ALA A 29 -21.18 -10.51 -21.25
CA ALA A 29 -21.19 -10.36 -19.81
C ALA A 29 -20.07 -11.16 -19.13
N VAL A 30 -19.78 -12.39 -19.58
CA VAL A 30 -18.71 -13.22 -18.99
C VAL A 30 -17.33 -12.57 -19.12
N PHE A 31 -17.08 -11.79 -20.18
CA PHE A 31 -15.80 -11.10 -20.39
C PHE A 31 -15.75 -9.71 -19.79
N VAL A 32 -16.88 -8.99 -19.81
CA VAL A 32 -16.95 -7.59 -19.37
C VAL A 32 -17.15 -7.49 -17.87
N LEU A 33 -17.94 -8.38 -17.25
CA LEU A 33 -18.23 -8.33 -15.82
C LEU A 33 -16.97 -8.41 -14.95
N PRO A 34 -16.00 -9.32 -15.18
CA PRO A 34 -14.76 -9.35 -14.40
C PRO A 34 -13.93 -8.06 -14.52
N LYS A 35 -14.00 -7.37 -15.67
CA LYS A 35 -13.27 -6.11 -15.91
C LYS A 35 -13.98 -4.88 -15.36
N LEU A 36 -15.30 -4.94 -15.16
CA LEU A 36 -16.09 -3.88 -14.53
C LEU A 36 -16.06 -3.95 -13.01
N LEU A 37 -15.74 -5.12 -12.45
CA LEU A 37 -15.39 -5.22 -11.05
C LEU A 37 -14.06 -4.47 -10.86
N PRO A 38 -14.02 -3.40 -10.04
CA PRO A 38 -12.78 -2.71 -9.79
C PRO A 38 -11.77 -3.69 -9.18
N GLU A 39 -10.55 -3.71 -9.75
CA GLU A 39 -9.32 -4.20 -9.12
C GLU A 39 -9.09 -3.35 -7.85
N SER A 40 -9.88 -3.61 -6.81
CA SER A 40 -9.91 -2.81 -5.59
C SER A 40 -8.85 -3.24 -4.60
N SER A 41 -8.17 -4.35 -4.86
CA SER A 41 -7.11 -4.84 -3.99
C SER A 41 -5.75 -4.42 -4.49
N TYR A 42 -5.33 -3.22 -4.12
CA TYR A 42 -3.92 -3.06 -3.80
C TYR A 42 -3.62 -4.06 -2.68
N SER A 43 -2.96 -5.16 -3.01
CA SER A 43 -2.89 -6.29 -2.09
C SER A 43 -2.09 -5.90 -0.85
N ALA A 44 -2.69 -6.05 0.34
CA ALA A 44 -2.04 -5.82 1.61
C ALA A 44 -0.77 -6.67 1.71
N HIS A 45 -0.77 -7.87 1.14
CA HIS A 45 0.40 -8.73 1.05
C HIS A 45 1.56 -8.13 0.23
N ALA A 46 1.29 -7.52 -0.93
CA ALA A 46 2.36 -6.87 -1.71
C ALA A 46 2.92 -5.66 -0.96
N LEU A 47 2.06 -4.78 -0.44
CA LEU A 47 2.49 -3.62 0.37
C LEU A 47 3.32 -4.06 1.57
N ARG A 48 2.86 -5.10 2.29
CA ARG A 48 3.57 -5.68 3.40
C ARG A 48 4.96 -6.16 3.01
N ASN A 49 5.06 -6.94 1.94
CA ASN A 49 6.34 -7.50 1.49
C ASN A 49 7.29 -6.42 0.97
N GLU A 50 6.76 -5.42 0.27
CA GLU A 50 7.50 -4.25 -0.19
C GLU A 50 8.08 -3.48 1.00
N PHE A 51 7.24 -3.15 1.99
CA PHE A 51 7.68 -2.42 3.17
C PHE A 51 8.70 -3.23 3.99
N ILE A 52 8.49 -4.54 4.20
CA ILE A 52 9.48 -5.42 4.85
C ILE A 52 10.81 -5.41 4.10
N SER A 53 10.78 -5.46 2.76
CA SER A 53 11.97 -5.41 1.93
C SER A 53 12.72 -4.09 2.11
N GLU A 54 12.00 -2.97 2.13
CA GLU A 54 12.60 -1.66 2.36
C GLU A 54 13.23 -1.54 3.75
N LEU A 55 12.55 -2.00 4.80
CA LEU A 55 13.10 -1.99 6.15
C LEU A 55 14.41 -2.78 6.23
N ARG A 56 14.44 -3.98 5.66
CA ARG A 56 15.66 -4.81 5.62
C ARG A 56 16.77 -4.17 4.81
N HIS A 57 16.43 -3.49 3.71
CA HIS A 57 17.39 -2.75 2.90
C HIS A 57 18.04 -1.61 3.69
N VAL A 58 17.24 -0.82 4.41
CA VAL A 58 17.75 0.27 5.26
C VAL A 58 18.61 -0.27 6.40
N GLN A 59 18.24 -1.39 7.00
CA GLN A 59 19.04 -2.05 8.03
C GLN A 59 20.42 -2.46 7.50
N ILE A 60 20.47 -3.09 6.32
CA ILE A 60 21.73 -3.47 5.68
C ILE A 60 22.55 -2.22 5.33
N LYS A 61 21.91 -1.14 4.88
CA LYS A 61 22.60 0.15 4.63
C LYS A 61 23.22 0.72 5.91
N ALA A 62 22.49 0.71 7.02
CA ALA A 62 22.94 1.20 8.32
C ALA A 62 24.13 0.38 8.85
N LEU A 63 24.05 -0.95 8.73
CA LEU A 63 25.14 -1.87 9.10
C LEU A 63 26.40 -1.67 8.24
N ASN A 64 26.21 -1.45 6.93
CA ASN A 64 27.33 -1.27 6.02
C ASN A 64 27.98 0.12 6.13
N ASN A 65 27.22 1.16 6.50
CA ASN A 65 27.70 2.53 6.60
C ASN A 65 27.46 3.08 8.01
N SER A 66 28.26 2.58 8.95
CA SER A 66 28.18 2.95 10.38
C SER A 66 28.53 4.41 10.70
N ASP A 67 28.92 5.21 9.70
CA ASP A 67 29.16 6.66 9.81
C ASP A 67 27.92 7.51 9.44
N ARG A 68 26.81 6.87 9.05
CA ARG A 68 25.56 7.52 8.64
C ARG A 68 24.38 7.11 9.51
N CYS A 69 23.34 7.94 9.46
CA CYS A 69 22.07 7.72 10.12
C CYS A 69 21.02 7.67 9.02
N TYR A 70 20.12 6.70 9.14
CA TYR A 70 19.07 6.45 8.15
C TYR A 70 17.72 6.60 8.84
N ARG A 71 16.84 7.40 8.25
CA ARG A 71 15.47 7.61 8.70
C ARG A 71 14.50 7.10 7.66
N ILE A 72 13.52 6.30 8.06
CA ILE A 72 12.31 6.11 7.29
C ILE A 72 11.23 7.02 7.88
N SER A 73 10.66 7.88 7.03
CA SER A 73 9.48 8.66 7.34
C SER A 73 8.28 8.00 6.66
N VAL A 74 7.26 7.66 7.43
CA VAL A 74 5.98 7.14 6.93
C VAL A 74 4.96 8.25 7.05
N PHE A 75 4.18 8.43 5.99
CA PHE A 75 3.08 9.38 5.87
C PHE A 75 1.79 8.61 5.56
N SER A 76 0.65 9.28 5.64
CA SER A 76 -0.65 8.66 5.34
C SER A 76 -0.78 8.10 3.92
N ASP A 77 0.05 8.55 3.00
CA ASP A 77 -0.01 8.25 1.57
C ASP A 77 1.31 7.69 1.03
N GLY A 78 2.27 7.33 1.87
CA GLY A 78 3.53 6.73 1.41
C GLY A 78 4.63 6.68 2.46
N TYR A 79 5.83 6.27 2.06
CA TYR A 79 7.02 6.34 2.90
C TYR A 79 8.24 6.84 2.12
N GLN A 80 9.25 7.31 2.84
CA GLN A 80 10.45 7.89 2.25
C GLN A 80 11.68 7.62 3.12
N LEU A 81 12.79 7.28 2.48
CA LEU A 81 14.10 7.12 3.12
C LEU A 81 14.89 8.42 3.07
N SER A 82 15.46 8.83 4.20
CA SER A 82 16.40 9.95 4.32
C SER A 82 17.73 9.48 4.92
N THR A 83 18.83 10.06 4.47
CA THR A 83 20.21 9.76 4.91
C THR A 83 20.90 11.01 5.43
N TYR A 84 21.62 10.88 6.55
CA TYR A 84 22.24 11.99 7.28
C TYR A 84 23.76 11.84 7.46
N GLN A 85 24.46 12.96 7.67
CA GLN A 85 25.93 13.08 7.77
C GLN A 85 26.53 12.77 9.15
N HIS A 86 25.86 11.94 9.94
CA HIS A 86 26.37 11.49 11.24
C HIS A 86 25.80 10.11 11.52
N ASN A 87 26.37 9.40 12.48
CA ASN A 87 25.80 8.16 12.98
C ASN A 87 25.02 8.37 14.27
N ILE A 88 24.19 7.39 14.59
CA ILE A 88 23.62 7.21 15.91
C ILE A 88 24.06 5.83 16.43
N ASN A 89 24.64 5.82 17.64
CA ASN A 89 25.13 4.60 18.29
C ASN A 89 24.20 4.13 19.42
N ASN A 90 23.19 4.92 19.72
CA ASN A 90 22.17 4.65 20.73
C ASN A 90 20.83 4.58 20.03
N VAL A 91 20.08 3.50 20.27
CA VAL A 91 18.75 3.28 19.69
C VAL A 91 17.73 4.35 20.10
N PHE A 92 17.99 5.13 21.15
CA PHE A 92 17.12 6.25 21.56
C PHE A 92 17.56 7.61 21.00
N ALA A 93 18.68 7.67 20.29
CA ALA A 93 19.08 8.87 19.56
C ALA A 93 18.36 8.91 18.21
N GLY A 94 17.98 10.11 17.77
CA GLY A 94 17.39 10.31 16.45
C GLY A 94 18.38 10.97 15.49
N CYS A 95 18.15 10.83 14.19
CA CYS A 95 18.91 11.58 13.19
C CYS A 95 18.67 13.09 13.35
N ILE A 96 19.73 13.89 13.22
CA ILE A 96 19.70 15.36 13.26
C ILE A 96 19.34 15.95 11.89
N ASP A 97 18.20 16.66 11.81
CA ASP A 97 17.66 17.20 10.56
C ASP A 97 18.60 18.14 9.80
N ALA A 98 19.37 18.96 10.53
CA ALA A 98 20.34 19.88 9.95
C ALA A 98 21.48 19.18 9.19
N GLN A 99 21.64 17.86 9.33
CA GLN A 99 22.69 17.07 8.68
C GLN A 99 22.14 16.18 7.56
N LEU A 100 20.97 16.51 7.01
CA LEU A 100 20.38 15.80 5.87
C LEU A 100 21.30 15.90 4.64
N ILE A 101 21.66 14.76 4.07
CA ILE A 101 22.46 14.68 2.83
C ILE A 101 21.56 14.39 1.65
N ARG A 102 20.68 13.41 1.82
CA ARG A 102 19.91 12.83 0.73
C ARG A 102 18.56 12.39 1.22
N THR A 103 17.56 12.68 0.41
CA THR A 103 16.22 12.11 0.53
C THR A 103 15.94 11.32 -0.75
N GLU A 104 15.53 10.07 -0.60
CA GLU A 104 15.13 9.21 -1.71
C GLU A 104 13.76 9.64 -2.27
N VAL A 105 13.38 9.09 -3.41
CA VAL A 105 12.02 9.28 -3.93
C VAL A 105 11.02 8.67 -2.95
N LYS A 106 9.95 9.42 -2.65
CA LYS A 106 8.84 8.92 -1.85
C LYS A 106 8.14 7.78 -2.60
N GLN A 107 7.88 6.69 -1.90
CA GLN A 107 7.05 5.60 -2.40
C GLN A 107 5.62 5.86 -1.96
N ASP A 108 4.75 6.14 -2.92
CA ASP A 108 3.34 6.45 -2.66
C ASP A 108 2.53 5.16 -2.51
N PHE A 109 1.62 5.15 -1.54
CA PHE A 109 0.62 4.11 -1.40
C PHE A 109 -0.47 4.26 -2.46
N SER A 110 -0.99 3.14 -2.95
CA SER A 110 -2.09 3.12 -3.92
C SER A 110 -3.42 2.74 -3.26
N SER A 111 -4.53 3.10 -3.91
CA SER A 111 -5.88 2.64 -3.57
C SER A 111 -6.32 2.86 -2.11
N GLY A 112 -5.82 3.94 -1.47
CA GLY A 112 -6.15 4.27 -0.08
C GLY A 112 -5.49 3.35 0.97
N ALA A 113 -4.47 2.59 0.57
CA ALA A 113 -3.70 1.79 1.50
C ALA A 113 -2.88 2.67 2.46
N ILE A 114 -2.75 2.21 3.70
CA ILE A 114 -2.02 2.91 4.75
C ILE A 114 -1.17 1.93 5.56
N ILE A 115 -0.09 2.46 6.13
CA ILE A 115 0.69 1.80 7.17
C ILE A 115 0.56 2.62 8.44
N GLU A 116 0.15 1.99 9.52
CA GLU A 116 0.03 2.62 10.83
C GLU A 116 0.90 1.90 11.87
N LEU A 117 1.31 2.65 12.89
CA LEU A 117 1.99 2.09 14.04
C LEU A 117 1.00 1.27 14.88
N ALA A 118 1.35 0.02 15.20
CA ALA A 118 0.46 -0.87 15.97
C ALA A 118 0.19 -0.36 17.40
N SER A 119 1.09 0.46 17.96
CA SER A 119 0.98 0.96 19.33
C SER A 119 -0.05 2.06 19.52
N ASN A 120 -0.29 2.89 18.50
CA ASN A 120 -1.13 4.09 18.62
C ASN A 120 -1.99 4.39 17.38
N GLY A 121 -1.90 3.60 16.31
CA GLY A 121 -2.64 3.80 15.06
C GLY A 121 -2.18 5.03 14.27
N ASN A 122 -1.00 5.59 14.57
CA ASN A 122 -0.50 6.76 13.88
C ASN A 122 0.01 6.40 12.47
N THR A 123 -0.39 7.17 11.47
CA THR A 123 0.01 7.01 10.07
C THR A 123 1.10 8.01 9.64
N ASP A 124 1.51 8.91 10.51
CA ASP A 124 2.60 9.85 10.27
C ASP A 124 3.66 9.72 11.37
N PHE A 125 4.72 9.00 11.08
CA PHE A 125 5.77 8.72 12.06
C PHE A 125 7.12 8.54 11.38
N THR A 126 8.18 8.72 12.16
CA THR A 126 9.54 8.50 11.71
C THR A 126 10.19 7.40 12.55
N MET A 127 11.13 6.71 11.93
CA MET A 127 12.00 5.77 12.62
C MET A 127 13.43 5.90 12.13
N ASP A 128 14.36 5.92 13.08
CA ASP A 128 15.78 6.05 12.84
C ASP A 128 16.49 4.73 13.14
N PHE A 129 17.44 4.38 12.29
CA PHE A 129 18.24 3.16 12.40
C PHE A 129 19.63 3.48 12.94
N ASP A 130 20.03 2.76 13.99
CA ASP A 130 21.39 2.81 14.51
C ASP A 130 22.39 2.05 13.64
N ASN A 131 23.67 2.21 13.94
CA ASN A 131 24.76 1.52 13.25
C ASN A 131 24.74 -0.02 13.41
N LEU A 132 23.84 -0.56 14.24
CA LEU A 132 23.58 -1.99 14.40
C LEU A 132 22.30 -2.44 13.69
N GLY A 133 21.63 -1.55 12.94
CA GLY A 133 20.42 -1.85 12.19
C GLY A 133 19.15 -1.93 13.07
N ARG A 134 19.20 -1.43 14.30
CA ARG A 134 18.04 -1.40 15.21
C ARG A 134 17.29 -0.08 15.06
N ALA A 135 15.97 -0.16 15.02
CA ALA A 135 15.11 1.01 14.89
C ALA A 135 14.74 1.60 16.27
N ASN A 136 14.64 2.93 16.36
CA ASN A 136 14.30 3.66 17.58
C ASN A 136 12.83 3.59 18.03
N LEU A 137 12.01 2.72 17.41
CA LEU A 137 10.59 2.56 17.73
C LEU A 137 10.33 1.68 18.96
N GLY A 138 11.32 0.90 19.42
CA GLY A 138 11.18 0.05 20.60
C GLY A 138 10.14 -1.07 20.45
N CYS A 139 9.93 -1.56 19.23
CA CYS A 139 9.00 -2.65 18.95
C CYS A 139 9.50 -4.01 19.45
N ASN A 140 8.57 -4.85 19.90
CA ASN A 140 8.82 -6.23 20.32
C ASN A 140 7.62 -7.10 19.92
N GLY A 141 7.62 -7.56 18.67
CA GLY A 141 6.50 -8.23 18.01
C GLY A 141 5.78 -7.30 17.03
N ALA A 142 4.44 -7.37 16.94
CA ALA A 142 3.64 -6.60 15.99
C ALA A 142 3.88 -5.09 16.12
N CYS A 143 4.54 -4.50 15.12
CA CYS A 143 5.02 -3.12 15.14
C CYS A 143 4.25 -2.23 14.16
N PHE A 144 3.89 -2.78 12.99
CA PHE A 144 3.15 -2.06 11.96
C PHE A 144 1.91 -2.84 11.57
N VAL A 145 0.84 -2.10 11.26
CA VAL A 145 -0.40 -2.61 10.71
C VAL A 145 -0.55 -2.04 9.32
N VAL A 146 -0.65 -2.93 8.34
CA VAL A 146 -0.87 -2.62 6.93
C VAL A 146 -2.36 -2.77 6.65
N LYS A 147 -3.01 -1.71 6.19
CA LYS A 147 -4.44 -1.71 5.84
C LYS A 147 -4.60 -1.39 4.36
N ALA A 148 -5.13 -2.34 3.60
CA ALA A 148 -5.50 -2.17 2.20
C ALA A 148 -6.82 -2.93 1.90
N ASP A 149 -6.80 -3.95 1.04
CA ASP A 149 -7.92 -4.89 0.85
C ASP A 149 -8.21 -5.75 2.08
N GLU A 150 -7.18 -6.05 2.86
CA GLU A 150 -7.26 -6.65 4.18
C GLU A 150 -6.30 -5.97 5.16
N THR A 151 -6.35 -6.40 6.42
CA THR A 151 -5.47 -5.89 7.48
C THR A 151 -4.44 -6.95 7.85
N LEU A 152 -3.16 -6.61 7.70
CA LEU A 152 -2.03 -7.49 7.99
C LEU A 152 -1.06 -6.83 8.96
N ASN A 153 -0.34 -7.64 9.74
CA ASN A 153 0.64 -7.15 10.69
C ASN A 153 2.07 -7.46 10.21
N ILE A 154 2.99 -6.57 10.57
CA ILE A 154 4.43 -6.73 10.45
C ILE A 154 5.02 -6.68 11.85
N ALA A 155 5.80 -7.69 12.20
CA ALA A 155 6.57 -7.72 13.43
C ALA A 155 7.97 -7.14 13.21
N MET A 156 8.42 -6.42 14.23
CA MET A 156 9.81 -5.99 14.36
C MET A 156 10.27 -6.29 15.80
N GLU A 157 11.36 -7.02 15.92
CA GLU A 157 11.97 -7.38 17.19
C GLU A 157 12.93 -6.28 17.67
N SER A 158 13.31 -6.31 18.95
CA SER A 158 14.22 -5.33 19.57
C SER A 158 15.59 -5.24 18.88
N GLU A 159 16.05 -6.36 18.31
CA GLU A 159 17.30 -6.46 17.57
C GLU A 159 17.17 -5.99 16.11
N GLY A 160 16.01 -5.49 15.71
CA GLY A 160 15.74 -5.02 14.34
C GLY A 160 15.28 -6.14 13.39
N TYR A 161 15.10 -7.39 13.83
CA TYR A 161 14.60 -8.41 12.91
C TYR A 161 13.15 -8.12 12.49
N VAL A 162 12.91 -7.98 11.18
CA VAL A 162 11.57 -7.70 10.61
C VAL A 162 11.01 -8.93 9.92
N HIS A 163 9.76 -9.29 10.23
CA HIS A 163 9.05 -10.39 9.57
C HIS A 163 7.54 -10.17 9.50
N ALA A 164 6.91 -10.90 8.59
CA ALA A 164 5.45 -10.97 8.50
C ALA A 164 4.89 -11.82 9.65
N LEU A 165 3.68 -11.44 10.11
CA LEU A 165 2.83 -12.25 10.99
C LEU A 165 1.68 -12.90 10.20
#